data_AF-A0A953P6K1-F1
#
_entry.id   AF-A0A953P6K1-F1
#
_cell.length_a   1.000
_cell.length_b   1.000
_cell.length_c   1.000
_cell.angle_alpha   90.00
_cell.angle_beta   90.00
_cell.angle_gamma   90.00
#
_symmetry.space_group_name_H-M   'P 1'
#
loop_
_entity.id
_entity.type
_entity.pdbx_description
1 polymer ?
#
loop_
_entity_poly.entity_id
_entity_poly.type
_entity_poly.pdbx_seq_one_letter_code
_entity_poly.pdbx_strand_id
1 'polypeptide(L)'
;MWNWLKAQKRQCGAAQSRTQDLMNGWAGTDAAECLAAADGELRQHLETCADCLDGMEQSLAARRMLRQNAAAAADPGAAFTRRIMLAVNAAAEQSAAVANPWMALPAVASRMAWVCAVALLLAAVWLHETRAYVPPARSTVSGEISLVSDSAAENEEVLVSVARSEP
;
A
#
# COMPACT_ATOMS: atom_id res chain seq x y z
N MET A 1 -31.78 0.48 -3.45
CA MET A 1 -31.43 1.56 -4.40
C MET A 1 -30.24 2.41 -3.94
N TRP A 2 -30.17 2.86 -2.68
CA TRP A 2 -29.09 3.72 -2.17
C TRP A 2 -27.67 3.12 -2.22
N ASN A 3 -27.52 1.82 -1.94
CA ASN A 3 -26.21 1.15 -1.99
C ASN A 3 -25.63 1.09 -3.40
N TRP A 4 -26.48 1.00 -4.42
CA TRP A 4 -26.05 0.99 -5.82
C TRP A 4 -25.48 2.34 -6.25
N LEU A 5 -26.15 3.45 -5.90
CA LEU A 5 -25.66 4.80 -6.18
C LEU A 5 -24.30 5.07 -5.50
N LYS A 6 -24.11 4.57 -4.27
CA LYS A 6 -22.82 4.68 -3.58
C LYS A 6 -21.73 3.88 -4.28
N ALA A 7 -22.03 2.66 -4.72
CA ALA A 7 -21.08 1.81 -5.43
C ALA A 7 -20.65 2.48 -6.75
N GLN A 8 -21.61 2.99 -7.53
CA GLN A 8 -21.35 3.73 -8.77
C GLN A 8 -20.49 4.96 -8.52
N LYS A 9 -20.80 5.77 -7.49
CA LYS A 9 -20.00 6.95 -7.15
C LYS A 9 -18.55 6.61 -6.78
N ARG A 10 -18.33 5.48 -6.09
CA ARG A 10 -16.96 5.00 -5.77
C ARG A 10 -16.22 4.57 -7.03
N GLN A 11 -16.89 3.86 -7.94
CA GLN A 11 -16.30 3.45 -9.22
C GLN A 11 -15.93 4.66 -10.08
N CYS A 12 -16.82 5.66 -10.20
CA CYS A 12 -16.51 6.90 -10.92
C CYS A 12 -15.35 7.67 -10.26
N GLY A 13 -15.30 7.74 -8.93
CA GLY A 13 -14.17 8.36 -8.22
C GLY A 13 -12.83 7.67 -8.50
N ALA A 14 -12.82 6.34 -8.53
CA ALA A 14 -11.63 5.56 -8.86
C ALA A 14 -11.23 5.70 -10.34
N ALA A 15 -12.20 5.73 -11.26
CA ALA A 15 -11.93 5.97 -12.68
C ALA A 15 -11.39 7.39 -12.91
N GLN A 16 -11.90 8.38 -12.19
CA GLN A 16 -11.42 9.77 -12.25
C GLN A 16 -9.98 9.90 -11.76
N SER A 17 -9.62 9.25 -10.64
CA SER A 17 -8.22 9.30 -10.17
C SER A 17 -7.28 8.61 -11.16
N ARG A 18 -7.67 7.44 -11.69
CA ARG A 18 -6.84 6.72 -12.68
C ARG A 18 -6.70 7.48 -14.01
N THR A 19 -7.77 8.09 -14.52
CA THR A 19 -7.67 8.96 -15.71
C THR A 19 -6.74 10.14 -15.44
N GLN A 20 -6.82 10.75 -14.25
CA GLN A 20 -5.94 11.86 -13.91
C GLN A 20 -4.47 11.44 -13.81
N ASP A 21 -4.18 10.28 -13.21
CA ASP A 21 -2.83 9.70 -13.16
C ASP A 21 -2.30 9.40 -14.56
N LEU A 22 -3.12 8.78 -15.42
CA LEU A 22 -2.78 8.53 -16.81
C LEU A 22 -2.48 9.84 -17.55
N MET A 23 -3.32 10.86 -17.38
CA MET A 23 -3.10 12.17 -17.99
C MET A 23 -1.83 12.84 -17.46
N ASN A 24 -1.50 12.72 -16.17
CA ASN A 24 -0.29 13.34 -15.60
C ASN A 24 0.99 12.83 -16.25
N GLY A 25 1.04 11.55 -16.64
CA GLY A 25 2.16 10.99 -17.39
C GLY A 25 2.08 11.16 -18.91
N TRP A 26 0.91 11.52 -19.44
CA TRP A 26 0.66 11.50 -20.88
C TRP A 26 0.86 12.86 -21.55
N ALA A 27 1.63 12.84 -22.64
CA ALA A 27 2.02 14.02 -23.41
C ALA A 27 1.08 14.36 -24.56
N GLY A 28 0.18 13.45 -24.98
CA GLY A 28 -0.73 13.70 -26.10
C GLY A 28 -1.78 14.77 -25.81
N THR A 29 -2.69 14.97 -26.75
CA THR A 29 -3.88 15.81 -26.54
C THR A 29 -5.17 15.22 -27.13
N ASP A 30 -5.10 14.09 -27.84
CA ASP A 30 -6.27 13.44 -28.42
C ASP A 30 -6.98 12.50 -27.44
N ALA A 31 -8.31 12.55 -27.41
CA ALA A 31 -9.14 11.70 -26.58
C ALA A 31 -9.08 10.23 -27.02
N ALA A 32 -9.02 9.97 -28.33
CA ALA A 32 -8.94 8.61 -28.85
C ALA A 32 -7.64 7.92 -28.44
N GLU A 33 -6.51 8.64 -28.51
CA GLU A 33 -5.21 8.14 -28.05
C GLU A 33 -5.18 7.94 -26.52
N CYS A 34 -5.78 8.84 -25.76
CA CYS A 34 -5.89 8.73 -24.31
C CYS A 34 -6.72 7.50 -23.90
N LEU A 35 -7.82 7.24 -24.60
CA LEU A 35 -8.67 6.06 -24.40
C LEU A 35 -7.96 4.76 -24.82
N ALA A 36 -7.17 4.80 -25.89
CA ALA A 36 -6.35 3.68 -26.31
C ALA A 36 -5.27 3.33 -25.26
N ALA A 37 -4.69 4.35 -24.61
CA ALA A 37 -3.67 4.19 -23.57
C ALA A 37 -4.23 3.71 -22.21
N ALA A 38 -5.53 3.83 -21.98
CA ALA A 38 -6.16 3.37 -20.75
C ALA A 38 -6.02 1.84 -20.56
N ASP A 39 -5.94 1.39 -19.31
CA ASP A 39 -6.06 -0.04 -18.99
C ASP A 39 -7.48 -0.55 -19.29
N GLY A 40 -7.65 -1.88 -19.41
CA GLY A 40 -8.91 -2.49 -19.86
C GLY A 40 -10.13 -2.11 -19.01
N GLU A 41 -9.97 -2.09 -17.68
CA GLU A 41 -11.02 -1.73 -16.74
C GLU A 41 -11.43 -0.25 -16.86
N LEU A 42 -10.44 0.64 -16.95
CA LEU A 42 -10.68 2.08 -17.11
C LEU A 42 -11.32 2.40 -18.44
N ARG A 43 -10.85 1.78 -19.53
CA ARG A 43 -11.44 1.95 -20.86
C ARG A 43 -12.90 1.54 -20.87
N GLN A 44 -13.22 0.37 -20.31
CA GLN A 44 -14.60 -0.11 -20.22
C GLN A 44 -15.48 0.84 -19.42
N HIS A 45 -14.96 1.40 -18.30
CA HIS A 45 -15.71 2.36 -17.51
C HIS A 45 -15.98 3.66 -18.31
N LEU A 46 -14.98 4.18 -19.01
CA LEU A 46 -15.11 5.39 -19.83
C LEU A 46 -16.09 5.20 -20.99
N GLU A 47 -16.11 4.02 -21.62
CA GLU A 47 -17.07 3.70 -22.68
C GLU A 47 -18.52 3.58 -22.14
N THR A 48 -18.69 3.26 -20.86
CA THR A 48 -20.01 3.07 -20.24
C THR A 48 -20.54 4.32 -19.52
N CYS A 49 -19.63 5.14 -18.97
CA CYS A 49 -19.98 6.30 -18.15
C CYS A 49 -19.72 7.61 -18.91
N ALA A 50 -20.79 8.18 -19.46
CA ALA A 50 -20.75 9.44 -20.20
C ALA A 50 -20.13 10.59 -19.40
N ASP A 51 -20.44 10.71 -18.10
CA ASP A 51 -19.88 11.77 -17.25
C ASP A 51 -18.35 11.70 -17.14
N CYS A 52 -17.79 10.48 -17.07
CA CYS A 52 -16.34 10.28 -16.99
C CYS A 52 -15.67 10.52 -18.35
N LEU A 53 -16.33 10.14 -19.45
CA LEU A 53 -15.85 10.42 -20.80
C LEU A 53 -15.82 11.93 -21.08
N ASP A 54 -16.91 12.63 -20.79
CA ASP A 54 -17.01 14.09 -20.93
C ASP A 54 -15.96 14.80 -20.06
N GLY A 55 -15.78 14.36 -18.82
CA GLY A 55 -14.75 14.90 -17.92
C GLY A 55 -13.34 14.74 -18.48
N MET A 56 -13.04 13.57 -19.06
CA MET A 56 -11.78 13.33 -19.75
C MET A 56 -11.62 14.28 -20.94
N GLU A 57 -12.60 14.36 -21.83
CA GLU A 57 -12.53 15.23 -23.02
C GLU A 57 -12.38 16.72 -22.67
N GLN A 58 -13.10 17.20 -21.65
CA GLN A 58 -12.99 18.58 -21.16
C GLN A 58 -11.58 18.87 -20.63
N SER A 59 -11.00 17.94 -19.87
CA SER A 59 -9.64 18.11 -19.35
C SER A 59 -8.59 18.13 -20.47
N LEU A 60 -8.81 17.35 -21.53
CA LEU A 60 -7.97 17.35 -22.73
C LEU A 60 -8.13 18.65 -23.53
N ALA A 61 -9.35 19.14 -23.69
CA ALA A 61 -9.61 20.43 -24.32
C ALA A 61 -8.94 21.58 -23.55
N ALA A 62 -9.07 21.59 -22.22
CA ALA A 62 -8.40 22.56 -21.36
C ALA A 62 -6.87 22.50 -21.52
N ARG A 63 -6.29 21.29 -21.58
CA ARG A 63 -4.85 21.11 -21.85
C ARG A 63 -4.44 21.64 -23.22
N ARG A 64 -5.22 21.40 -24.28
CA ARG A 64 -4.95 21.95 -25.62
C ARG A 64 -4.95 23.48 -25.57
N MET A 65 -5.95 24.07 -24.94
CA MET A 65 -6.04 25.53 -24.79
C MET A 65 -4.86 26.09 -24.00
N LEU A 66 -4.48 25.46 -22.89
CA LEU A 66 -3.33 25.89 -22.10
C LEU A 66 -2.02 25.79 -22.87
N ARG A 67 -1.82 24.72 -23.64
CA ARG A 67 -0.59 24.56 -24.46
C ARG A 67 -0.53 25.52 -25.64
N GLN A 68 -1.67 25.82 -26.28
CA GLN A 68 -1.73 26.78 -27.37
C GLN A 68 -1.49 28.22 -26.88
N ASN A 69 -1.93 28.54 -25.66
CA ASN A 69 -1.75 29.86 -25.06
C ASN A 69 -0.48 29.98 -24.20
N ALA A 70 0.22 28.88 -23.94
CA ALA A 70 1.54 28.91 -23.34
C ALA A 70 2.50 29.52 -24.37
N ALA A 71 2.76 30.81 -24.25
CA ALA A 71 3.88 31.44 -24.93
C ALA A 71 5.12 30.57 -24.70
N ALA A 72 5.90 30.33 -25.76
CA ALA A 72 7.18 29.64 -25.63
C ALA A 72 7.93 30.29 -24.47
N ALA A 73 8.18 29.52 -23.41
CA ALA A 73 8.82 30.04 -22.21
C ALA A 73 10.10 30.74 -22.64
N ALA A 74 10.24 32.02 -22.27
CA ALA A 74 11.45 32.78 -22.59
C ALA A 74 12.65 31.96 -22.15
N ASP A 75 13.67 31.86 -23.02
CA ASP A 75 14.88 31.08 -22.75
C ASP A 75 15.40 31.49 -21.37
N PRO A 76 15.43 30.56 -20.38
CA PRO A 76 15.69 30.90 -19.00
C PRO A 76 17.12 31.40 -18.75
N GLY A 77 17.96 31.41 -19.79
CA GLY A 77 19.29 31.97 -19.80
C GLY A 77 20.33 31.03 -19.19
N ALA A 78 21.60 31.26 -19.53
CA ALA A 78 22.69 30.33 -19.24
C ALA A 78 22.92 30.01 -17.75
N ALA A 79 22.46 30.87 -16.83
CA ALA A 79 22.64 30.68 -15.39
C ALA A 79 21.53 29.87 -14.72
N PHE A 80 20.39 29.64 -15.38
CA PHE A 80 19.22 29.00 -14.77
C PHE A 80 19.49 27.56 -14.35
N THR A 81 20.04 26.75 -15.25
CA THR A 81 20.37 25.34 -14.97
C THR A 81 21.33 25.23 -13.79
N ARG A 82 22.32 26.12 -13.71
CA ARG A 82 23.26 26.15 -12.57
C ARG A 82 22.54 26.46 -11.26
N ARG A 83 21.63 27.44 -11.24
CA ARG A 83 20.86 27.79 -10.03
C ARG A 83 19.93 26.67 -9.59
N ILE A 84 19.25 26.02 -10.53
CA ILE A 84 18.37 24.88 -10.23
C ILE A 84 19.17 23.71 -9.68
N MET A 85 20.27 23.32 -10.34
CA MET A 85 21.08 22.19 -9.87
C MET A 85 21.67 22.46 -8.48
N LEU A 86 22.07 23.71 -8.19
CA LEU A 86 22.49 24.09 -6.84
C LEU A 86 21.35 23.95 -5.81
N ALA A 87 20.14 24.39 -6.15
CA ALA A 87 18.98 24.26 -5.26
C ALA A 87 18.56 22.79 -5.05
N VAL A 88 18.57 21.98 -6.12
CA VAL A 88 18.26 20.54 -6.08
C VAL A 88 19.27 19.81 -5.21
N ASN A 89 20.57 20.09 -5.38
CA ASN A 89 21.61 19.45 -4.57
C ASN A 89 21.48 19.86 -3.09
N ALA A 90 21.24 21.13 -2.78
CA ALA A 90 21.03 21.59 -1.41
C ALA A 90 19.81 20.92 -0.75
N ALA A 91 18.71 20.73 -1.49
CA ALA A 91 17.53 20.01 -1.02
C ALA A 91 17.80 18.51 -0.84
N ALA A 92 18.55 17.90 -1.76
CA ALA A 92 18.94 16.49 -1.68
C ALA A 92 19.81 16.23 -0.45
N GLU A 93 20.77 17.10 -0.16
CA GLU A 93 21.61 17.03 1.04
C GLU A 93 20.79 17.14 2.34
N GLN A 94 19.81 18.04 2.38
CA GLN A 94 18.88 18.16 3.51
C GLN A 94 18.04 16.88 3.70
N SER A 95 17.56 16.29 2.60
CA SER A 95 16.78 15.04 2.66
C SER A 95 17.63 13.84 3.08
N ALA A 96 18.89 13.77 2.64
CA ALA A 96 19.83 12.72 3.01
C ALA A 96 20.19 12.80 4.51
N ALA A 97 20.30 14.01 5.06
CA ALA A 97 20.52 14.20 6.49
C ALA A 97 19.37 13.64 7.35
N VAL A 98 18.12 13.71 6.86
CA VAL A 98 16.92 13.18 7.55
C VAL A 98 16.73 11.68 7.32
N ALA A 99 17.18 11.14 6.18
CA ALA A 99 17.09 9.70 5.85
C ALA A 99 18.22 8.84 6.47
N ASN A 100 19.27 9.48 7.00
CA ASN A 100 20.43 8.81 7.57
C ASN A 100 20.20 7.88 8.80
N PRO A 101 19.16 8.04 9.67
CA PRO A 101 19.01 7.12 10.80
C PRO A 101 18.64 5.69 10.38
N TRP A 102 18.15 5.50 9.14
CA TRP A 102 17.74 4.18 8.64
C TRP A 102 18.87 3.38 7.96
N MET A 103 20.00 4.00 7.62
CA MET A 103 21.12 3.30 6.97
C MET A 103 21.90 2.37 7.92
N ALA A 104 21.76 2.53 9.23
CA ALA A 104 22.42 1.67 10.22
C ALA A 104 21.64 0.37 10.54
N LEU A 105 20.37 0.24 10.13
CA LEU A 105 19.56 -0.94 10.45
C LEU A 105 20.10 -2.29 9.94
N PRO A 106 20.71 -2.42 8.75
CA PRO A 106 21.12 -3.72 8.22
C PRO A 106 22.19 -4.40 9.10
N ALA A 107 23.11 -3.62 9.67
CA ALA A 107 24.17 -4.13 10.53
C ALA A 107 23.66 -4.53 11.92
N VAL A 108 22.60 -3.87 12.42
CA VAL A 108 21.97 -4.19 13.71
C VAL A 108 21.07 -5.41 13.57
N ALA A 109 20.40 -5.58 12.43
CA ALA A 109 19.54 -6.73 12.15
C ALA A 109 20.32 -8.07 12.17
N SER A 110 21.54 -8.12 11.62
CA SER A 110 22.33 -9.36 11.65
C SER A 110 22.75 -9.75 13.07
N ARG A 111 23.11 -8.77 13.91
CA ARG A 111 23.47 -9.01 15.31
C ARG A 111 22.26 -9.49 16.12
N MET A 112 21.08 -8.92 15.87
CA MET A 112 19.84 -9.34 16.52
C MET A 112 19.42 -10.76 16.10
N ALA A 113 19.62 -11.15 14.84
CA ALA A 113 19.35 -12.50 14.39
C ALA A 113 20.18 -13.55 15.15
N TRP A 114 21.46 -13.26 15.39
CA TRP A 114 22.33 -14.12 16.21
C TRP A 114 21.88 -14.20 17.67
N VAL A 115 21.52 -13.07 18.27
CA VAL A 115 21.02 -13.04 19.65
C VAL A 115 19.72 -13.86 19.78
N CYS A 116 18.79 -13.70 18.84
CA CYS A 116 17.56 -14.48 18.81
C CYS A 116 17.82 -15.98 18.60
N ALA A 117 18.74 -16.35 17.71
CA ALA A 117 19.11 -17.74 17.50
C ALA A 117 19.67 -18.40 18.77
N VAL A 118 20.58 -17.71 19.47
CA VAL A 118 21.13 -18.18 20.75
C VAL A 118 20.06 -18.28 21.83
N ALA A 119 19.18 -17.27 21.94
CA ALA A 119 18.08 -17.27 22.90
C ALA A 119 17.10 -18.44 22.65
N LEU A 120 16.77 -18.72 21.39
CA LEU A 120 15.91 -19.85 21.01
C LEU A 120 16.56 -21.19 21.33
N LEU A 121 17.87 -21.34 21.09
CA LEU A 121 18.61 -22.56 21.46
C LEU A 121 18.60 -22.78 22.98
N LEU A 122 18.86 -21.73 23.77
CA LEU A 122 18.79 -21.81 25.23
C LEU A 122 17.39 -22.15 25.72
N ALA A 123 16.35 -21.53 25.15
CA ALA A 123 14.96 -21.85 25.47
C ALA A 123 14.59 -23.30 25.12
N ALA A 124 15.06 -23.81 23.98
CA ALA A 124 14.84 -25.19 23.57
C ALA A 124 15.52 -26.19 24.50
N VAL A 125 16.77 -25.93 24.93
CA VAL A 125 17.49 -26.76 25.90
C VAL A 125 16.76 -26.76 27.24
N TRP A 126 16.35 -25.58 27.72
CA TRP A 126 15.62 -25.46 28.98
C TRP A 126 14.26 -26.19 28.94
N LEU A 127 13.55 -26.11 27.81
CA LEU A 127 12.29 -26.84 27.61
C LEU A 127 12.49 -28.36 27.55
N HIS A 128 13.63 -28.81 27.04
CA HIS A 128 13.96 -30.23 27.00
C HIS A 128 14.32 -30.76 28.39
N GLU A 129 15.11 -30.03 29.17
CA GLU A 129 15.46 -30.41 30.55
C GLU A 129 14.23 -30.42 31.47
N THR A 130 13.32 -29.45 31.33
CA THR A 130 12.08 -29.42 32.11
C THR A 130 11.11 -30.55 31.75
N ARG A 131 11.10 -31.02 30.50
CA ARG A 131 10.32 -32.22 30.09
C ARG A 131 10.99 -33.54 30.49
N ALA A 132 12.31 -33.57 30.69
CA ALA A 132 13.01 -34.75 31.18
C ALA A 132 12.73 -35.03 32.67
N TYR A 133 12.31 -34.01 33.43
CA TYR A 133 11.82 -34.18 34.79
C TYR A 133 10.28 -34.38 34.81
N VAL A 134 9.82 -35.49 34.23
CA VAL A 134 8.50 -36.04 34.56
C VAL A 134 8.74 -37.27 35.43
N PRO A 135 8.57 -37.20 36.77
CA PRO A 135 8.58 -38.41 37.58
C PRO A 135 7.49 -39.35 37.05
N PRO A 136 7.71 -40.67 36.96
CA PRO A 136 6.73 -41.58 36.41
C PRO A 136 5.44 -41.48 37.22
N ALA A 137 4.38 -40.95 36.61
CA ALA A 137 3.05 -41.00 37.15
C ALA A 137 2.71 -42.49 37.33
N ARG A 138 2.60 -42.92 38.59
CA ARG A 138 2.13 -44.26 38.94
C ARG A 138 0.78 -44.47 38.26
N SER A 139 0.77 -45.35 37.27
CA SER A 139 -0.41 -45.85 36.60
C SER A 139 -1.25 -46.66 37.59
N THR A 140 -2.18 -46.01 38.28
CA THR A 140 -3.36 -46.67 38.84
C THR A 140 -4.47 -46.61 37.80
N VAL A 141 -4.78 -47.79 37.26
CA VAL A 141 -5.92 -48.08 36.39
C VAL A 141 -7.23 -47.59 37.01
N SER A 142 -8.07 -46.91 36.22
CA SER A 142 -9.53 -47.13 36.08
C SER A 142 -10.27 -45.83 35.71
N GLY A 143 -11.05 -45.83 34.64
CA GLY A 143 -12.03 -44.78 34.35
C GLY A 143 -11.95 -44.15 32.94
N GLU A 144 -12.39 -44.90 31.94
CA GLU A 144 -13.19 -44.53 30.76
C GLU A 144 -13.23 -43.08 30.20
N ILE A 145 -13.23 -43.02 28.85
CA ILE A 145 -13.83 -41.99 27.95
C ILE A 145 -12.95 -40.78 27.57
N SER A 146 -12.45 -40.79 26.32
CA SER A 146 -12.96 -39.98 25.20
C SER A 146 -11.87 -39.78 24.13
N LEU A 147 -11.92 -40.59 23.07
CA LEU A 147 -11.24 -40.29 21.81
C LEU A 147 -12.28 -39.64 20.90
N VAL A 148 -12.35 -38.31 20.92
CA VAL A 148 -12.97 -37.51 19.87
C VAL A 148 -12.04 -36.35 19.56
N SER A 149 -11.61 -36.31 18.30
CA SER A 149 -10.85 -35.26 17.64
C SER A 149 -11.38 -33.87 17.95
N ASP A 150 -10.48 -32.89 18.06
CA ASP A 150 -10.82 -31.57 17.57
C ASP A 150 -9.70 -30.99 16.70
N SER A 151 -10.19 -30.40 15.62
CA SER A 151 -9.52 -29.73 14.52
C SER A 151 -9.43 -28.23 14.80
N ALA A 152 -8.97 -27.48 13.80
CA ALA A 152 -8.97 -26.01 13.69
C ALA A 152 -7.77 -25.32 14.34
N ALA A 153 -6.83 -24.72 13.61
CA ALA A 153 -6.99 -23.60 12.66
C ALA A 153 -7.63 -22.37 13.31
N GLU A 154 -6.91 -21.25 13.19
CA GLU A 154 -7.38 -19.87 13.38
C GLU A 154 -8.01 -19.49 14.73
N ASN A 155 -7.28 -18.66 15.49
CA ASN A 155 -7.89 -17.69 16.40
C ASN A 155 -7.37 -16.30 16.01
N GLU A 156 -7.90 -15.76 14.90
CA GLU A 156 -8.11 -14.33 14.80
C GLU A 156 -9.44 -14.00 15.51
N GLU A 157 -9.41 -13.23 16.59
CA GLU A 157 -10.45 -12.23 16.89
C GLU A 157 -10.08 -11.46 18.16
N VAL A 158 -9.35 -10.37 17.94
CA VAL A 158 -9.11 -9.32 18.92
C VAL A 158 -10.08 -8.18 18.60
N LEU A 159 -11.04 -8.01 19.53
CA LEU A 159 -11.78 -6.78 19.85
C LEU A 159 -12.90 -6.35 18.88
N VAL A 160 -14.10 -6.09 19.41
CA VAL A 160 -14.45 -4.79 19.99
C VAL A 160 -15.88 -4.88 20.56
N SER A 161 -15.96 -4.52 21.82
CA SER A 161 -17.16 -4.17 22.59
C SER A 161 -18.06 -3.15 21.89
N VAL A 162 -19.37 -3.42 21.83
CA VAL A 162 -20.39 -2.36 21.88
C VAL A 162 -21.50 -2.78 22.83
N ALA A 163 -21.60 -1.99 23.89
CA ALA A 163 -22.69 -2.00 24.83
C ALA A 163 -24.00 -1.57 24.15
N ARG A 164 -25.03 -2.41 24.31
CA ARG A 164 -26.37 -2.06 24.80
C ARG A 164 -26.92 -0.66 24.48
N SER A 165 -27.96 -0.60 23.64
CA SER A 165 -29.32 -0.18 24.03
C SER A 165 -30.27 -0.19 22.81
N GLU A 166 -31.29 -1.05 22.88
CA GLU A 166 -32.57 -0.91 22.17
C GLU A 166 -33.48 0.04 23.00
N PRO A 167 -34.73 0.30 22.57
CA PRO A 167 -35.19 0.96 21.35
C PRO A 167 -35.82 2.35 21.62
#